data_AF-A0A956D2Q4-F1
#
_entry.id   AF-A0A956D2Q4-F1
#
_cell.length_a   1.000
_cell.length_b   1.000
_cell.length_c   1.000
_cell.angle_alpha   90.00
_cell.angle_beta   90.00
_cell.angle_gamma   90.00
#
_symmetry.space_group_name_H-M   'P 1'
#
loop_
_entity.id
_entity.type
_entity.pdbx_description
1 polymer ?
#
loop_
_entity_poly.entity_id
_entity_poly.type
_entity_poly.pdbx_seq_one_letter_code
_entity_poly.pdbx_strand_id
1 'polypeptide(L)'
;MKPIHVTGLGLWAPGFPTLAAWREGVADDAVVKPKCKLVDARLKRGSSRFANMLGEVVEQAVRAAELDVSTIPTFYGSSLGEIETMVTLLRMLYEEEGKLSPNRFKNSVH
;
A
#
# COMPACT_ATOMS: atom_id res chain seq x y z
N MET A 1 25.57 21.09 -3.26
CA MET A 1 24.29 20.37 -3.05
C MET A 1 23.61 20.93 -1.81
N LYS A 2 22.28 21.05 -1.80
CA LYS A 2 21.54 21.38 -0.57
C LYS A 2 21.29 20.08 0.22
N PRO A 3 21.40 20.08 1.56
CA PRO A 3 21.08 18.91 2.37
C PRO A 3 19.59 18.59 2.26
N ILE A 4 19.27 17.30 2.34
CA ILE A 4 17.89 16.78 2.42
C ILE A 4 17.70 16.21 3.81
N HIS A 5 16.57 16.52 4.44
CA HIS A 5 16.21 16.05 5.77
C HIS A 5 14.98 15.15 5.72
N VAL A 6 14.96 14.13 6.58
CA VAL A 6 13.78 13.29 6.80
C VAL A 6 12.98 13.87 7.95
N THR A 7 11.76 14.32 7.68
CA THR A 7 10.87 14.95 8.68
C THR A 7 9.75 14.04 9.17
N GLY A 8 9.52 12.91 8.51
CA GLY A 8 8.49 11.93 8.89
C GLY A 8 8.78 10.57 8.31
N LEU A 9 8.35 9.52 9.02
CA LEU A 9 8.52 8.13 8.63
C LEU A 9 7.19 7.39 8.83
N GLY A 10 6.89 6.49 7.91
CA GLY A 10 5.78 5.55 8.00
C GLY A 10 6.29 4.13 7.80
N LEU A 11 5.70 3.18 8.52
CA LEU A 11 6.05 1.78 8.40
C LEU A 11 4.81 0.93 8.63
N TRP A 12 4.59 -0.01 7.73
CA TRP A 12 3.62 -1.07 7.92
C TRP A 12 4.22 -2.39 7.45
N ALA A 13 4.04 -3.43 8.24
CA ALA A 13 4.26 -4.81 7.87
C ALA A 13 3.21 -5.69 8.57
N PRO A 14 2.99 -6.94 8.10
CA PRO A 14 2.25 -7.92 8.89
C PRO A 14 2.85 -8.02 10.31
N GLY A 15 2.00 -7.99 11.33
CA GLY A 15 2.44 -7.94 12.73
C GLY A 15 2.81 -6.55 13.25
N PHE A 16 3.09 -5.58 12.38
CA PHE A 16 3.65 -4.28 12.76
C PHE A 16 2.90 -3.13 12.10
N PRO A 17 1.91 -2.52 12.79
CA PRO A 17 1.05 -1.52 12.19
C PRO A 17 1.71 -0.14 12.07
N THR A 18 2.81 0.11 12.80
CA THR A 18 3.50 1.40 12.87
C THR A 18 4.99 1.21 13.10
N LEU A 19 5.78 2.27 12.85
CA LEU A 19 7.20 2.30 13.17
C LEU A 19 7.49 2.08 14.67
N ALA A 20 6.64 2.62 15.55
CA ALA A 20 6.80 2.44 17.00
C ALA A 20 6.67 0.97 17.40
N ALA A 21 5.60 0.30 16.95
CA ALA A 21 5.37 -1.12 17.21
C ALA A 21 6.50 -2.00 16.64
N TRP A 22 7.00 -1.67 15.45
CA TRP A 22 8.16 -2.37 14.87
C TRP A 22 9.42 -2.21 15.72
N ARG A 23 9.69 -1.01 16.24
CA ARG A 23 10.85 -0.73 17.11
C ARG A 23 10.77 -1.44 18.45
N GLU A 24 9.57 -1.61 19.00
CA GLU A 24 9.32 -2.36 20.23
C GLU A 24 9.54 -3.88 20.02
N GLY A 25 9.44 -4.36 18.77
CA GLY A 25 9.80 -5.73 18.40
C GLY A 25 8.75 -6.79 18.79
N VAL A 26 7.59 -6.38 19.28
CA VAL A 26 6.49 -7.29 19.63
C VAL A 26 5.46 -7.27 18.50
N ALA A 27 5.37 -8.37 17.75
CA ALA A 27 4.40 -8.52 16.68
C ALA A 27 2.98 -8.72 17.24
N ASP A 28 2.00 -8.09 16.60
CA ASP A 28 0.58 -8.31 16.83
C ASP A 28 -0.03 -9.12 15.68
N ASP A 29 -0.31 -10.40 15.92
CA ASP A 29 -0.89 -11.31 14.92
C ASP A 29 -2.25 -10.85 14.37
N ALA A 30 -2.96 -9.94 15.06
CA ALA A 30 -4.18 -9.34 14.53
C ALA A 30 -3.91 -8.37 13.36
N VAL A 31 -2.67 -7.91 13.19
CA VAL A 31 -2.27 -6.97 12.13
C VAL A 31 -1.96 -7.73 10.83
N VAL A 32 -3.03 -8.05 10.12
CA VAL A 32 -2.96 -8.76 8.82
C VAL A 32 -3.18 -7.86 7.60
N LYS A 33 -3.75 -6.66 7.80
CA LYS A 33 -4.07 -5.71 6.72
C LYS A 33 -3.80 -4.26 7.15
N PRO A 34 -3.38 -3.39 6.22
CA PRO A 34 -3.27 -1.95 6.46
C PRO A 34 -4.66 -1.33 6.65
N LYS A 35 -4.76 -0.27 7.47
CA LYS A 35 -6.04 0.42 7.71
C LYS A 35 -6.41 1.33 6.54
N CYS A 36 -5.41 2.02 5.99
CA CYS A 36 -5.44 2.92 4.84
C CYS A 36 -6.66 3.86 4.87
N LYS A 37 -6.61 4.96 5.61
CA LYS A 37 -7.75 5.89 5.69
C LYS A 37 -7.83 6.80 4.46
N LEU A 38 -6.74 6.89 3.69
CA LEU A 38 -6.60 7.77 2.53
C LEU A 38 -7.55 7.39 1.39
N VAL A 39 -7.80 6.09 1.24
CA VAL A 39 -8.64 5.56 0.17
C VAL A 39 -10.07 5.46 0.66
N ASP A 40 -11.00 6.14 -0.03
CA ASP A 40 -12.44 6.06 0.28
C ASP A 40 -12.94 4.60 0.27
N ALA A 41 -13.88 4.28 1.17
CA ALA A 41 -14.40 2.93 1.34
C ALA A 41 -15.00 2.33 0.05
N ARG A 42 -15.56 3.16 -0.83
CA ARG A 42 -16.08 2.74 -2.15
C ARG A 42 -14.95 2.29 -3.08
N LEU A 43 -13.79 2.93 -2.99
CA LEU A 43 -12.60 2.62 -3.78
C LEU A 43 -11.81 1.45 -3.18
N LYS A 44 -11.90 1.23 -1.85
CA LYS A 44 -11.21 0.13 -1.16
C LYS A 44 -11.54 -1.25 -1.70
N ARG A 45 -12.78 -1.48 -2.14
CA ARG A 45 -13.18 -2.76 -2.74
C ARG A 45 -12.41 -3.12 -4.01
N GLY A 46 -11.87 -2.11 -4.71
CA GLY A 46 -11.01 -2.30 -5.87
C GLY A 46 -9.53 -2.39 -5.52
N SER A 47 -9.08 -1.73 -4.44
CA SER A 47 -7.66 -1.65 -4.09
C SER A 47 -7.08 -2.97 -3.57
N SER A 48 -5.82 -3.24 -3.91
CA SER A 48 -5.06 -4.38 -3.40
C SER A 48 -4.56 -4.15 -1.97
N ARG A 49 -4.01 -5.20 -1.34
CA ARG A 49 -3.28 -5.05 -0.07
C ARG A 49 -2.06 -4.14 -0.24
N PHE A 50 -1.36 -4.23 -1.36
CA PHE A 50 -0.16 -3.45 -1.66
C PHE A 50 -0.48 -1.96 -1.78
N ALA A 51 -1.47 -1.59 -2.59
CA ALA A 51 -1.92 -0.21 -2.73
C ALA A 51 -2.40 0.39 -1.40
N ASN A 52 -3.14 -0.38 -0.61
CA ASN A 52 -3.56 0.09 0.72
C ASN A 52 -2.38 0.26 1.68
N MET A 53 -1.35 -0.59 1.59
CA MET A 53 -0.13 -0.44 2.38
C MET A 53 0.61 0.85 2.02
N LEU A 54 0.74 1.16 0.72
CA LEU A 54 1.34 2.41 0.25
C LEU A 54 0.59 3.64 0.80
N GLY A 55 -0.75 3.63 0.73
CA GLY A 55 -1.56 4.71 1.30
C GLY A 55 -1.39 4.84 2.81
N GLU A 56 -1.36 3.73 3.54
CA GLU A 56 -1.14 3.72 5.00
C GLU A 56 0.21 4.33 5.38
N VAL A 57 1.31 3.91 4.74
CA VAL A 57 2.64 4.40 5.10
C VAL A 57 2.84 5.87 4.73
N VAL A 58 2.24 6.34 3.65
CA VAL A 58 2.23 7.77 3.29
C VAL A 58 1.45 8.58 4.32
N GLU A 59 0.27 8.12 4.74
CA GLU A 59 -0.49 8.80 5.80
C GLU A 59 0.29 8.88 7.11
N GLN A 60 1.00 7.82 7.49
CA GLN A 60 1.84 7.82 8.68
C GLN A 60 2.99 8.82 8.56
N ALA A 61 3.72 8.81 7.44
CA ALA A 61 4.87 9.69 7.22
C ALA A 61 4.46 11.17 7.18
N VAL A 62 3.38 11.49 6.47
CA VAL A 62 2.85 12.85 6.35
C VAL A 62 2.33 13.36 7.69
N ARG A 63 1.63 12.52 8.45
CA ARG A 63 1.18 12.87 9.81
C ARG A 63 2.36 13.11 10.75
N ALA A 64 3.39 12.26 10.69
CA ALA A 64 4.59 12.43 11.51
C ALA A 64 5.37 13.71 11.16
N ALA A 65 5.28 14.17 9.90
CA ALA A 65 5.88 15.42 9.44
C ALA A 65 4.98 16.65 9.61
N GLU A 66 3.74 16.48 10.09
CA GLU A 66 2.72 17.54 10.23
C GLU A 66 2.41 18.27 8.89
N LEU A 67 2.40 17.54 7.78
CA LEU A 67 2.13 18.09 6.45
C LEU A 67 0.75 17.68 5.92
N ASP A 68 0.32 18.31 4.82
CA ASP A 68 -0.86 17.88 4.06
C ASP A 68 -0.44 17.03 2.85
N VAL A 69 -0.94 15.79 2.78
CA VAL A 69 -0.66 14.84 1.70
C VAL A 69 -1.05 15.39 0.32
N SER A 70 -2.06 16.26 0.25
CA SER A 70 -2.54 16.86 -1.00
C SER A 70 -1.53 17.81 -1.65
N THR A 71 -0.53 18.25 -0.88
CA THR A 71 0.48 19.24 -1.28
C THR A 71 1.83 18.63 -1.63
N ILE A 72 2.01 17.32 -1.47
CA ILE A 72 3.32 16.67 -1.54
C ILE A 72 3.45 15.81 -2.81
N PRO A 73 4.45 16.07 -3.67
CA PRO A 73 4.82 15.14 -4.73
C PRO A 73 5.22 13.80 -4.13
N THR A 74 4.53 12.74 -4.55
CA THR A 74 4.76 11.39 -4.01
C THR A 74 5.34 10.48 -5.08
N PHE A 75 6.39 9.74 -4.72
CA PHE A 75 7.04 8.76 -5.57
C PHE A 75 6.91 7.39 -4.92
N TYR A 76 6.45 6.41 -5.69
CA TYR A 76 6.31 5.02 -5.24
C TYR A 76 7.27 4.13 -6.01
N GLY A 77 7.84 3.16 -5.30
CA GLY A 77 8.75 2.16 -5.87
C GLY A 77 8.44 0.79 -5.30
N SER A 78 8.54 -0.22 -6.15
CA SER A 78 8.39 -1.64 -5.81
C SER A 78 9.27 -2.45 -6.74
N SER A 79 9.66 -3.66 -6.32
CA SER A 79 10.38 -4.60 -7.18
C SER A 79 9.42 -5.50 -7.97
N LEU A 80 8.22 -5.74 -7.43
CA LEU A 80 7.25 -6.72 -7.98
C LEU A 80 5.88 -6.11 -8.29
N GLY A 81 5.63 -4.86 -7.87
CA GLY A 81 4.33 -4.19 -8.03
C GLY A 81 3.16 -5.06 -7.54
N GLU A 82 2.12 -5.14 -8.36
CA GLU A 82 0.87 -5.86 -8.10
C GLU A 82 0.92 -7.35 -8.50
N ILE A 83 1.98 -8.06 -8.08
CA ILE A 83 2.25 -9.45 -8.48
C ILE A 83 1.09 -10.40 -8.15
N GLU A 84 0.42 -10.24 -7.01
CA GLU A 84 -0.73 -11.08 -6.63
C GLU A 84 -1.91 -10.90 -7.60
N THR A 85 -2.15 -9.66 -8.03
CA THR A 85 -3.20 -9.31 -9.00
C THR A 85 -2.85 -9.89 -10.38
N MET A 86 -1.59 -9.78 -10.80
CA MET A 86 -1.11 -10.35 -12.06
C MET A 86 -1.27 -11.88 -12.09
N VAL A 87 -0.82 -12.59 -11.06
CA VAL A 87 -0.97 -14.07 -10.97
C VAL A 87 -2.44 -14.47 -11.01
N THR A 88 -3.32 -13.70 -10.36
CA THR A 88 -4.76 -13.95 -10.40
C THR A 88 -5.31 -13.78 -11.81
N LEU A 89 -4.93 -12.73 -12.54
CA LEU A 89 -5.38 -12.50 -13.91
C LEU A 89 -4.90 -13.60 -14.88
N LEU A 90 -3.65 -14.05 -14.74
CA LEU A 90 -3.12 -15.15 -15.55
C LEU A 90 -3.86 -16.46 -15.30
N ARG A 91 -4.25 -16.73 -14.04
CA ARG A 91 -5.09 -17.89 -13.72
C ARG A 91 -6.48 -17.78 -14.34
N MET A 92 -7.13 -16.61 -14.28
CA MET A 92 -8.43 -16.38 -14.94
C MET A 92 -8.33 -16.58 -16.45
N LEU A 93 -7.24 -16.12 -17.08
CA LEU A 93 -7.02 -16.33 -18.51
C LEU A 93 -6.97 -17.81 -18.88
N TYR A 94 -6.35 -18.62 -18.03
CA TYR A 94 -6.21 -20.06 -18.24
C TYR A 94 -7.50 -20.85 -17.91
N GLU A 95 -8.17 -20.53 -16.80
CA GLU A 95 -9.28 -21.32 -16.26
C GLU A 95 -10.68 -20.83 -16.70
N GLU A 96 -10.86 -19.52 -16.93
CA GLU A 96 -12.17 -18.89 -17.13
C GLU A 96 -12.47 -18.55 -18.60
N GLU A 97 -12.03 -19.39 -19.54
CA GLU A 97 -12.20 -19.17 -20.99
C GLU A 97 -11.69 -17.80 -21.47
N GLY A 98 -10.68 -17.25 -20.78
CA GLY A 98 -10.11 -15.95 -21.10
C GLY A 98 -10.88 -14.73 -20.59
N LYS A 99 -11.86 -14.89 -19.71
CA LYS A 99 -12.56 -13.75 -19.10
C LYS A 99 -11.67 -13.06 -18.06
N LEU A 100 -11.25 -11.84 -18.35
CA LEU A 100 -10.48 -11.01 -17.42
C LEU A 100 -11.39 -10.00 -16.70
N SER A 101 -11.13 -9.76 -15.41
CA SER A 101 -11.81 -8.69 -14.66
C SER A 101 -11.20 -7.32 -15.02
N PRO A 102 -11.97 -6.37 -15.58
CA PRO A 102 -11.46 -5.03 -15.90
C PRO A 102 -10.95 -4.28 -14.67
N ASN A 103 -11.61 -4.48 -13.52
CA ASN A 103 -11.20 -3.84 -12.26
C ASN A 103 -9.85 -4.36 -11.76
N ARG A 104 -9.60 -5.67 -11.88
CA ARG A 104 -8.30 -6.24 -11.49
C ARG A 104 -7.20 -5.82 -12.47
N PHE A 105 -7.49 -5.81 -13.77
CA PHE A 105 -6.53 -5.37 -14.77
C PHE A 105 -6.10 -3.91 -14.59
N LYS A 106 -7.05 -3.00 -14.32
CA LYS A 106 -6.73 -1.60 -13.94
C LYS A 106 -5.75 -1.52 -12.76
N ASN A 107 -5.88 -2.43 -11.79
CA ASN A 107 -5.11 -2.44 -10.56
C ASN A 107 -3.93 -3.44 -10.61
N SER A 108 -3.55 -3.94 -11.79
CA SER A 108 -2.36 -4.80 -11.95
C SER A 108 -1.14 -4.03 -12.45
N VAL A 109 -1.29 -2.73 -12.72
CA VAL A 109 -0.17 -1.85 -13.05
C VAL A 109 0.76 -1.69 -11.85
N HIS A 110 2.02 -1.35 -12.13
CA HIS A 110 3.03 -1.13 -11.12
C HIS A 110 2.78 0.15 -10.31
#